data_AF-A0A0F6Y0R8-F1
#
_entry.id   AF-A0A0F6Y0R8-F1
#
_cell.length_a   1.000
_cell.length_b   1.000
_cell.length_c   1.000
_cell.angle_alpha   90.00
_cell.angle_beta   90.00
_cell.angle_gamma   90.00
#
_symmetry.space_group_name_H-M   'P 1'
#
loop_
_entity.id
_entity.type
_entity.pdbx_description
1 polymer ?
#
loop_
_entity_poly.entity_id
_entity_poly.type
_entity_poly.pdbx_seq_one_letter_code
_entity_poly.pdbx_strand_id
1 'polypeptide(L)'
;MGKSFLFSSWFRTRIEESPQTKIFKEQIASSQVSMNIKHSEIETQMNMIRLSQEDLKIAKALQPMIATHIHDIAKTFYKTILSVPHLKQILTKHSTVERLAKSLELHLMDMFDGHINDVFLQKRFKVAEVHVRIGLEPKWYIAAFQNVQEHVLRIIFEQILDKKQLLEASIVISKMFNFEQQVVIEAYEKENKRREQEYRGREQIQTKMADISLMLASLSQQTTSSVEQLVSSGQDMNIAVLHSADKSKETLQLASEGQQRMKELESRIRDINNGMNDMEELIEKLNHSSNEIQKIVNLVQQIAEQTNLLALNSAIEAARAGEHGRGFSVVSQEVRKLSEQTRQSVQDVSSLIAQSSQFMQEVVSSIRHIQLLVNKGQKESDQTEAALNQIVISMQTSITEIDRATAKMAQFIEDVEMIGNSTHKVSESAQSLNQLQEALEQQGNR
;
A
#
# COMPACT_ATOMS: atom_id res chain seq x y z
N MET A 1 -28.49 96.57 75.04
CA MET A 1 -27.50 96.90 76.09
C MET A 1 -27.57 95.78 77.12
N GLY A 2 -26.53 95.06 77.52
CA GLY A 2 -25.10 95.07 77.23
C GLY A 2 -24.44 94.00 78.11
N LYS A 3 -23.19 93.67 77.74
CA LYS A 3 -22.16 92.94 78.51
C LYS A 3 -22.14 91.41 78.41
N SER A 4 -21.35 90.98 77.43
CA SER A 4 -20.42 89.85 77.51
C SER A 4 -19.42 90.06 78.66
N PHE A 5 -19.13 89.01 79.45
CA PHE A 5 -17.81 88.69 80.00
C PHE A 5 -17.76 87.23 80.50
N LEU A 6 -17.01 86.40 79.75
CA LEU A 6 -16.05 85.36 80.15
C LEU A 6 -16.23 84.53 81.45
N PHE A 7 -16.36 83.20 81.26
CA PHE A 7 -15.80 82.13 82.10
C PHE A 7 -15.27 81.03 81.14
N SER A 8 -13.98 81.04 80.78
CA SER A 8 -12.88 80.25 81.38
C SER A 8 -13.09 78.72 81.40
N SER A 9 -12.44 78.09 80.41
CA SER A 9 -11.64 76.86 80.49
C SER A 9 -11.95 75.84 81.59
N TRP A 10 -12.86 74.91 81.33
CA TRP A 10 -12.86 73.57 81.93
C TRP A 10 -13.58 72.62 80.96
N PHE A 11 -13.04 71.42 80.74
CA PHE A 11 -13.41 70.42 79.71
C PHE A 11 -12.83 70.59 78.29
N ARG A 12 -11.49 70.57 78.18
CA ARG A 12 -10.85 69.76 77.13
C ARG A 12 -10.34 68.49 77.79
N THR A 13 -11.20 67.48 77.91
CA THR A 13 -10.74 66.12 78.14
C THR A 13 -9.98 65.74 76.88
N ARG A 14 -8.65 65.73 76.96
CA ARG A 14 -7.80 65.05 76.00
C ARG A 14 -8.30 63.60 76.05
N ILE A 15 -9.02 63.15 75.02
CA ILE A 15 -9.30 61.71 74.88
C ILE A 15 -7.91 61.10 74.68
N GLU A 16 -7.33 60.58 75.75
CA GLU A 16 -6.11 59.80 75.65
C GLU A 16 -6.41 58.64 74.70
N GLU A 17 -5.62 58.54 73.63
CA GLU A 17 -5.71 57.41 72.72
C GLU A 17 -5.62 56.13 73.54
N SER A 18 -6.59 55.22 73.34
CA SER A 18 -6.56 53.93 74.02
C SER A 18 -5.24 53.21 73.70
N PRO A 19 -4.68 52.41 74.63
CA PRO A 19 -3.46 51.63 74.36
C PRO A 19 -3.58 50.80 73.08
N GLN A 20 -4.76 50.27 72.79
CA GLN A 20 -5.07 49.50 71.58
C GLN A 20 -5.01 50.36 70.31
N THR A 21 -5.50 51.60 70.35
CA THR A 21 -5.43 52.57 69.24
C THR A 21 -3.98 52.94 68.88
N LYS A 22 -3.10 53.07 69.89
CA LYS A 22 -1.67 53.35 69.69
C LYS A 22 -0.94 52.15 69.08
N ILE A 23 -1.17 50.95 69.62
CA ILE A 23 -0.58 49.71 69.12
C ILE A 23 -0.96 49.48 67.65
N PHE A 24 -2.21 49.74 67.28
CA PHE A 24 -2.65 49.59 65.88
C PHE A 24 -1.95 50.58 64.93
N LYS A 25 -1.75 51.84 65.32
CA LYS A 25 -0.99 52.82 64.52
C LYS A 25 0.49 52.44 64.39
N GLU A 26 1.10 51.98 65.48
CA GLU A 26 2.50 51.55 65.49
C GLU A 26 2.70 50.30 64.60
N GLN A 27 1.74 49.37 64.60
CA GLN A 27 1.74 48.21 63.73
C GLN A 27 1.61 48.59 62.25
N ILE A 28 0.75 49.54 61.89
CA ILE A 28 0.64 50.05 60.51
C ILE A 28 1.97 50.68 60.07
N ALA A 29 2.56 51.54 60.91
CA ALA A 29 3.80 52.25 60.58
C ALA A 29 5.03 51.32 60.46
N SER A 30 5.05 50.21 61.20
CA SER A 30 6.15 49.24 61.20
C SER A 30 5.96 48.07 60.23
N SER A 31 4.82 47.98 59.54
CA SER A 31 4.51 46.87 58.63
C SER A 31 5.33 46.93 57.34
N GLN A 32 6.06 45.85 57.06
CA GLN A 32 6.67 45.60 55.75
C GLN A 32 5.63 44.93 54.83
N VAL A 33 5.41 45.53 53.67
CA VAL A 33 4.41 45.07 52.68
C VAL A 33 4.98 45.15 51.27
N SER A 34 4.46 44.33 50.36
CA SER A 34 4.85 44.36 48.96
C SER A 34 3.69 44.08 48.02
N MET A 35 3.64 44.80 46.89
CA MET A 35 2.80 44.48 45.74
C MET A 35 3.70 44.26 44.53
N ASN A 36 3.82 43.01 44.08
CA ASN A 36 4.63 42.68 42.91
C ASN A 36 3.95 41.55 42.13
N ILE A 37 3.13 41.93 41.15
CA ILE A 37 2.31 41.03 40.35
C ILE A 37 2.75 41.11 38.90
N LYS A 38 2.98 39.96 38.27
CA LYS A 38 3.35 39.90 36.84
C LYS A 38 2.15 39.77 35.89
N HIS A 39 0.94 39.73 36.43
CA HIS A 39 -0.32 39.55 35.71
C HIS A 39 -1.04 40.89 35.49
N SER A 40 -1.04 41.39 34.24
CA SER A 40 -1.59 42.71 33.87
C SER A 40 -3.10 42.87 34.13
N GLU A 41 -3.88 41.79 33.96
CA GLU A 41 -5.32 41.78 34.21
C GLU A 41 -5.63 41.88 35.72
N ILE A 42 -4.86 41.17 36.55
CA ILE A 42 -4.97 41.20 38.01
C ILE A 42 -4.53 42.56 38.57
N GLU A 43 -3.50 43.17 37.97
CA GLU A 43 -3.11 44.55 38.29
C GLU A 43 -4.24 45.53 37.98
N THR A 44 -4.94 45.35 36.85
CA THR A 44 -6.11 46.17 36.47
C THR A 44 -7.26 46.01 37.47
N GLN A 45 -7.56 44.78 37.91
CA GLN A 45 -8.55 44.49 38.95
C GLN A 45 -8.23 45.19 40.27
N MET A 46 -6.98 45.13 40.73
CA MET A 46 -6.53 45.82 41.94
C MET A 46 -6.68 47.34 41.84
N ASN A 47 -6.30 47.92 40.70
CA ASN A 47 -6.46 49.34 40.43
C ASN A 47 -7.93 49.76 40.45
N MET A 48 -8.83 48.93 39.89
CA MET A 48 -10.27 49.19 39.86
C MET A 48 -10.90 49.28 41.26
N ILE A 49 -10.49 48.41 42.19
CA ILE A 49 -10.96 48.44 43.60
C ILE A 49 -10.13 49.39 44.49
N ARG A 50 -9.14 50.08 43.91
CA ARG A 50 -8.20 50.98 44.60
C ARG A 50 -7.48 50.29 45.75
N LEU A 51 -7.03 49.05 45.56
CA LEU A 51 -6.23 48.33 46.54
C LEU A 51 -4.76 48.77 46.42
N SER A 52 -4.25 49.43 47.46
CA SER A 52 -2.94 50.08 47.48
C SER A 52 -2.01 49.47 48.53
N GLN A 53 -0.71 49.77 48.46
CA GLN A 53 0.26 49.33 49.48
C GLN A 53 -0.11 49.83 50.89
N GLU A 54 -0.78 50.97 51.01
CA GLU A 54 -1.25 51.47 52.31
C GLU A 54 -2.38 50.60 52.87
N ASP A 55 -3.30 50.13 52.01
CA ASP A 55 -4.32 49.16 52.41
C ASP A 55 -3.67 47.84 52.90
N LEU A 56 -2.55 47.41 52.32
CA LEU A 56 -1.83 46.22 52.79
C LEU A 56 -1.18 46.40 54.16
N LYS A 57 -0.71 47.60 54.51
CA LYS A 57 -0.18 47.86 55.86
C LYS A 57 -1.28 47.73 56.89
N ILE A 58 -2.47 48.23 56.57
CA ILE A 58 -3.66 48.07 57.42
C ILE A 58 -4.03 46.59 57.52
N ALA A 59 -4.06 45.85 56.40
CA ALA A 59 -4.32 44.41 56.42
C ALA A 59 -3.31 43.65 57.30
N LYS A 60 -2.01 43.99 57.20
CA LYS A 60 -0.94 43.40 58.01
C LYS A 60 -1.08 43.73 59.50
N ALA A 61 -1.44 44.97 59.83
CA ALA A 61 -1.71 45.37 61.21
C ALA A 61 -2.94 44.67 61.81
N LEU A 62 -3.93 44.29 61.00
CA LEU A 62 -5.08 43.50 61.44
C LEU A 62 -4.72 42.02 61.69
N GLN A 63 -3.67 41.49 61.06
CA GLN A 63 -3.34 40.06 61.09
C GLN A 63 -3.21 39.48 62.52
N PRO A 64 -2.52 40.11 63.49
CA PRO A 64 -2.41 39.56 64.85
C PRO A 64 -3.76 39.46 65.56
N MET A 65 -4.65 40.43 65.33
CA MET A 65 -6.02 40.42 65.87
C MET A 65 -6.86 39.32 65.22
N ILE A 66 -6.75 39.13 63.91
CA ILE A 66 -7.46 38.02 63.25
C ILE A 66 -6.89 36.67 63.68
N ALA A 67 -5.59 36.57 63.93
CA ALA A 67 -4.93 35.35 64.39
C ALA A 67 -5.48 34.86 65.74
N THR A 68 -5.82 35.75 66.68
CA THR A 68 -6.40 35.34 67.98
C THR A 68 -7.81 34.76 67.84
N HIS A 69 -8.53 35.08 66.76
CA HIS A 69 -9.90 34.61 66.50
C HIS A 69 -9.99 33.61 65.33
N ILE A 70 -8.85 33.17 64.77
CA ILE A 70 -8.82 32.43 63.50
C ILE A 70 -9.52 31.06 63.58
N HIS A 71 -9.43 30.42 64.75
CA HIS A 71 -10.08 29.13 64.99
C HIS A 71 -11.61 29.26 65.03
N ASP A 72 -12.12 30.31 65.68
CA ASP A 72 -13.56 30.56 65.76
C ASP A 72 -14.15 30.97 64.40
N ILE A 73 -13.39 31.72 63.59
CA ILE A 73 -13.74 32.03 62.21
C ILE A 73 -13.89 30.73 61.40
N ALA A 74 -12.87 29.86 61.42
CA ALA A 74 -12.90 28.60 60.67
C ALA A 74 -14.02 27.66 61.16
N LYS A 75 -14.22 27.56 62.48
CA LYS A 75 -15.30 26.76 63.07
C LYS A 75 -16.69 27.26 62.64
N THR A 76 -16.90 28.57 62.68
CA THR A 76 -18.17 29.19 62.26
C THR A 76 -18.41 29.00 60.77
N PHE A 77 -17.37 29.15 59.94
CA PHE A 77 -17.42 28.87 58.51
C PHE A 77 -17.92 27.45 58.22
N TYR A 78 -17.25 26.43 58.78
CA TYR A 78 -17.64 25.04 58.51
C TYR A 78 -18.98 24.66 59.12
N LYS A 79 -19.41 25.28 60.23
CA LYS A 79 -20.77 25.13 60.75
C LYS A 79 -21.82 25.52 59.71
N THR A 80 -21.60 26.63 58.99
CA THR A 80 -22.50 27.10 57.93
C THR A 80 -22.40 26.25 56.65
N ILE A 81 -21.21 25.77 56.29
CA ILE A 81 -21.06 24.84 55.16
C ILE A 81 -21.82 23.53 55.43
N LEU A 82 -21.71 23.00 56.66
CA LEU A 82 -22.37 21.75 57.06
C LEU A 82 -23.90 21.87 57.17
N SER A 83 -24.46 23.08 57.28
CA SER A 83 -25.91 23.28 57.26
C SER A 83 -26.51 23.16 55.86
N VAL A 84 -25.69 23.19 54.80
CA VAL A 84 -26.15 22.95 53.43
C VAL A 84 -25.89 21.47 53.07
N PRO A 85 -26.94 20.64 52.91
CA PRO A 85 -26.78 19.18 52.76
C PRO A 85 -25.84 18.78 51.62
N HIS A 86 -25.94 19.44 50.46
CA HIS A 86 -25.09 19.15 49.30
C HIS A 86 -23.62 19.51 49.54
N LEU A 87 -23.33 20.65 50.18
CA LEU A 87 -21.94 21.04 50.51
C LEU A 87 -21.33 20.11 51.56
N LYS A 88 -22.14 19.63 52.52
CA LYS A 88 -21.74 18.60 53.48
C LYS A 88 -21.33 17.30 52.76
N GLN A 89 -22.05 16.89 51.72
CA GLN A 89 -21.70 15.71 50.92
C GLN A 89 -20.38 15.91 50.18
N ILE A 90 -20.19 17.06 49.51
CA ILE A 90 -18.92 17.39 48.84
C ILE A 90 -17.76 17.34 49.84
N LEU A 91 -17.94 17.98 50.99
CA LEU A 91 -16.92 18.04 52.04
C LEU A 91 -16.53 16.64 52.51
N THR A 92 -17.51 15.84 52.96
CA THR A 92 -17.28 14.50 53.54
C THR A 92 -16.74 13.49 52.52
N LYS A 93 -17.03 13.68 51.22
CA LYS A 93 -16.47 12.86 50.14
C LYS A 93 -14.98 13.12 49.90
N HIS A 94 -14.53 14.35 50.06
CA HIS A 94 -13.17 14.75 49.66
C HIS A 94 -12.21 15.05 50.82
N SER A 95 -12.70 15.29 52.03
CA SER A 95 -11.88 15.65 53.18
C SER A 95 -12.63 15.54 54.53
N THR A 96 -11.95 15.89 55.61
CA THR A 96 -12.55 16.13 56.93
C THR A 96 -12.58 17.62 57.26
N VAL A 97 -13.46 18.00 58.20
CA VAL A 97 -13.59 19.39 58.67
C VAL A 97 -12.31 19.84 59.34
N GLU A 98 -11.67 19.00 60.17
CA GLU A 98 -10.45 19.36 60.90
C GLU A 98 -9.32 19.74 59.94
N ARG A 99 -9.13 18.95 58.88
CA ARG A 99 -8.08 19.19 57.88
C ARG A 99 -8.36 20.46 57.09
N LEU A 100 -9.60 20.64 56.62
CA LEU A 100 -9.96 21.82 55.83
C LEU A 100 -9.97 23.09 56.66
N ALA A 101 -10.37 23.03 57.94
CA ALA A 101 -10.28 24.13 58.88
C ALA A 101 -8.84 24.64 58.97
N LYS A 102 -7.86 23.75 59.13
CA LYS A 102 -6.45 24.15 59.15
C LYS A 102 -6.01 24.82 57.84
N SER A 103 -6.44 24.30 56.69
CA SER A 103 -6.15 24.90 55.39
C SER A 103 -6.78 26.28 55.22
N LEU A 104 -8.03 26.46 55.68
CA LEU A 104 -8.72 27.74 55.67
C LEU A 104 -8.07 28.76 56.61
N GLU A 105 -7.69 28.34 57.82
CA GLU A 105 -6.96 29.19 58.77
C GLU A 105 -5.68 29.76 58.12
N LEU A 106 -4.89 28.91 57.47
CA LEU A 106 -3.68 29.33 56.75
C LEU A 106 -4.01 30.27 55.58
N HIS A 107 -5.04 29.95 54.80
CA HIS A 107 -5.47 30.76 53.67
C HIS A 107 -5.93 32.17 54.11
N LEU A 108 -6.71 32.25 55.18
CA LEU A 108 -7.15 33.53 55.75
C LEU A 108 -5.98 34.31 56.34
N MET A 109 -5.02 33.67 57.02
CA MET A 109 -3.80 34.34 57.48
C MET A 109 -2.98 34.90 56.31
N ASP A 110 -2.87 34.16 55.21
CA ASP A 110 -2.19 34.58 53.98
C ASP A 110 -2.88 35.81 53.34
N MET A 111 -4.19 36.01 53.52
CA MET A 111 -4.88 37.23 53.04
C MET A 111 -4.40 38.49 53.76
N PHE A 112 -4.02 38.39 55.03
CA PHE A 112 -3.60 39.53 55.84
C PHE A 112 -2.07 39.64 55.99
N ASP A 113 -1.29 38.91 55.19
CA ASP A 113 0.17 38.90 55.36
C ASP A 113 0.87 40.15 54.81
N GLY A 114 0.17 40.98 54.04
CA GLY A 114 0.71 42.24 53.49
C GLY A 114 1.54 42.05 52.21
N HIS A 115 1.59 40.84 51.66
CA HIS A 115 2.34 40.53 50.45
C HIS A 115 1.41 39.98 49.36
N ILE A 116 1.18 40.75 48.29
CA ILE A 116 0.50 40.27 47.08
C ILE A 116 1.56 40.10 45.99
N ASN A 117 1.84 38.83 45.64
CA ASN A 117 2.82 38.44 44.63
C ASN A 117 2.39 37.18 43.86
N ASP A 118 3.20 36.72 42.91
CA ASP A 118 2.87 35.51 42.13
C ASP A 118 2.64 34.28 43.02
N VAL A 119 3.37 34.10 44.12
CA VAL A 119 3.17 32.98 45.07
C VAL A 119 1.80 33.08 45.74
N PHE A 120 1.39 34.29 46.12
CA PHE A 120 0.05 34.57 46.64
C PHE A 120 -1.00 34.12 45.62
N LEU A 121 -0.87 34.52 44.36
CA LEU A 121 -1.84 34.21 43.30
C LEU A 121 -1.89 32.70 42.98
N GLN A 122 -0.74 32.03 42.89
CA GLN A 122 -0.69 30.59 42.62
C GLN A 122 -1.43 29.75 43.68
N LYS A 123 -1.37 30.16 44.96
CA LYS A 123 -2.17 29.51 46.00
C LYS A 123 -3.68 29.62 45.73
N ARG A 124 -4.16 30.78 45.24
CA ARG A 124 -5.58 31.02 44.93
C ARG A 124 -6.03 30.29 43.68
N PHE A 125 -5.18 30.27 42.65
CA PHE A 125 -5.42 29.45 41.46
C PHE A 125 -5.55 27.98 41.83
N LYS A 126 -4.69 27.49 42.73
CA LYS A 126 -4.79 26.11 43.21
C LYS A 126 -6.09 25.83 43.97
N VAL A 127 -6.53 26.79 44.79
CA VAL A 127 -7.82 26.72 45.48
C VAL A 127 -8.96 26.61 44.47
N ALA A 128 -9.00 27.47 43.44
CA ALA A 128 -10.02 27.43 42.41
C ALA A 128 -10.03 26.08 41.66
N GLU A 129 -8.86 25.59 41.24
CA GLU A 129 -8.71 24.30 40.55
C GLU A 129 -9.27 23.14 41.38
N VAL A 130 -8.95 23.09 42.68
CA VAL A 130 -9.48 22.05 43.58
C VAL A 130 -10.99 22.16 43.72
N HIS A 131 -11.53 23.37 43.86
CA HIS A 131 -12.95 23.56 44.04
C HIS A 131 -13.77 23.24 42.77
N VAL A 132 -13.26 23.57 41.58
CA VAL A 132 -13.83 23.11 40.29
C VAL A 132 -13.80 21.58 40.21
N ARG A 133 -12.70 20.96 40.63
CA ARG A 133 -12.53 19.50 40.56
C ARG A 133 -13.53 18.75 41.45
N ILE A 134 -13.82 19.26 42.64
CA ILE A 134 -14.81 18.66 43.56
C ILE A 134 -16.25 19.06 43.24
N GLY A 135 -16.47 19.86 42.19
CA GLY A 135 -17.81 20.27 41.75
C GLY A 135 -18.46 21.34 42.64
N LEU A 136 -17.67 22.13 43.39
CA LEU A 136 -18.23 23.26 44.11
C LEU A 136 -18.64 24.35 43.11
N GLU A 137 -19.89 24.78 43.11
CA GLU A 137 -20.32 25.89 42.25
C GLU A 137 -19.79 27.25 42.77
N PRO A 138 -19.37 28.18 41.88
CA PRO A 138 -18.87 29.51 42.24
C PRO A 138 -19.73 30.28 43.24
N LYS A 139 -21.07 30.19 43.10
CA LYS A 139 -22.05 30.87 43.96
C LYS A 139 -21.90 30.49 45.44
N TRP A 140 -21.56 29.23 45.73
CA TRP A 140 -21.37 28.74 47.09
C TRP A 140 -20.05 29.22 47.68
N TYR A 141 -18.99 29.34 46.86
CA TYR A 141 -17.73 29.94 47.28
C TYR A 141 -17.92 31.40 47.70
N ILE A 142 -18.60 32.21 46.87
CA ILE A 142 -18.88 33.62 47.15
C ILE A 142 -19.72 33.76 48.44
N ALA A 143 -20.80 32.97 48.57
CA ALA A 143 -21.65 32.99 49.76
C ALA A 143 -20.89 32.60 51.04
N ALA A 144 -19.94 31.67 50.94
CA ALA A 144 -19.14 31.24 52.09
C ALA A 144 -18.20 32.36 52.58
N PHE A 145 -17.58 33.11 51.66
CA PHE A 145 -16.68 34.22 52.01
C PHE A 145 -17.43 35.44 52.57
N GLN A 146 -18.70 35.65 52.22
CA GLN A 146 -19.54 36.66 52.88
C GLN A 146 -19.63 36.43 54.39
N ASN A 147 -19.79 35.18 54.82
CA ASN A 147 -19.87 34.84 56.24
C ASN A 147 -18.55 35.07 56.98
N VAL A 148 -17.42 34.75 56.32
CA VAL A 148 -16.09 35.04 56.87
C VAL A 148 -15.89 36.54 57.01
N GLN A 149 -16.23 37.31 55.97
CA GLN A 149 -16.09 38.76 55.97
C GLN A 149 -16.92 39.40 57.09
N GLU A 150 -18.17 38.97 57.28
CA GLU A 150 -19.01 39.46 58.39
C GLU A 150 -18.36 39.19 59.75
N HIS A 151 -17.81 38.00 59.97
CA HIS A 151 -17.19 37.64 61.25
C HIS A 151 -15.92 38.46 61.51
N VAL A 152 -15.09 38.66 60.49
CA VAL A 152 -13.90 39.52 60.55
C VAL A 152 -14.30 40.97 60.85
N LEU A 153 -15.38 41.49 60.23
CA LEU A 153 -15.89 42.83 60.50
C LEU A 153 -16.39 43.00 61.94
N ARG A 154 -17.05 41.99 62.51
CA ARG A 154 -17.47 42.00 63.93
C ARG A 154 -16.27 42.09 64.88
N ILE A 155 -15.23 41.29 64.63
CA ILE A 155 -14.00 41.30 65.44
C ILE A 155 -13.37 42.70 65.46
N ILE A 156 -13.21 43.34 64.28
CA ILE A 156 -12.61 44.67 64.26
C ILE A 156 -13.50 45.73 64.89
N PHE A 157 -14.83 45.58 64.82
CA PHE A 157 -15.79 46.48 65.46
C PHE A 157 -15.70 46.44 66.98
N GLU A 158 -15.42 45.27 67.55
CA GLU A 158 -15.26 45.09 68.99
C GLU A 158 -13.88 45.58 69.49
N GLN A 159 -12.84 45.46 68.67
CA GLN A 159 -11.45 45.72 69.07
C GLN A 159 -10.93 47.13 68.71
N ILE A 160 -11.48 47.77 67.68
CA ILE A 160 -11.05 49.11 67.23
C ILE A 160 -12.06 50.17 67.69
N LEU A 161 -11.67 50.94 68.71
CA LEU A 161 -12.53 51.96 69.32
C LEU A 161 -12.52 53.30 68.55
N ASP A 162 -11.46 53.59 67.80
CA ASP A 162 -11.37 54.81 67.00
C ASP A 162 -12.20 54.68 65.72
N LYS A 163 -13.20 55.56 65.54
CA LYS A 163 -14.15 55.47 64.43
C LYS A 163 -13.49 55.62 63.06
N LYS A 164 -12.41 56.41 62.96
CA LYS A 164 -11.73 56.63 61.68
C LYS A 164 -10.94 55.38 61.29
N GLN A 165 -10.19 54.81 62.23
CA GLN A 165 -9.47 53.55 62.02
C GLN A 165 -10.40 52.38 61.74
N LEU A 166 -11.54 52.32 62.44
CA LEU A 166 -12.55 51.28 62.21
C LEU A 166 -13.12 51.35 60.78
N LEU A 167 -13.40 52.55 60.29
CA LEU A 167 -13.86 52.77 58.92
C LEU A 167 -12.79 52.37 57.90
N GLU A 168 -11.54 52.79 58.10
CA GLU A 168 -10.40 52.45 57.23
C GLU A 168 -10.18 50.93 57.19
N ALA A 169 -10.17 50.26 58.34
CA ALA A 169 -10.04 48.80 58.44
C ALA A 169 -11.19 48.07 57.75
N SER A 170 -12.44 48.55 57.91
CA SER A 170 -13.62 47.96 57.26
C SER A 170 -13.54 48.06 55.73
N ILE A 171 -13.08 49.19 55.20
CA ILE A 171 -12.86 49.38 53.76
C ILE A 171 -11.78 48.42 53.25
N VAL A 172 -10.66 48.30 53.97
CA VAL A 172 -9.56 47.40 53.59
C VAL A 172 -10.02 45.94 53.58
N ILE A 173 -10.74 45.49 54.60
CA ILE A 173 -11.34 44.14 54.62
C ILE A 173 -12.24 43.94 53.41
N SER A 174 -13.11 44.90 53.10
CA SER A 174 -13.99 44.79 51.94
C SER A 174 -13.22 44.68 50.62
N LYS A 175 -12.14 45.44 50.45
CA LYS A 175 -11.28 45.33 49.25
C LYS A 175 -10.56 43.98 49.18
N MET A 176 -9.99 43.52 50.30
CA MET A 176 -9.24 42.25 50.34
C MET A 176 -10.12 41.04 50.05
N PHE A 177 -11.31 40.99 50.65
CA PHE A 177 -12.28 39.91 50.37
C PHE A 177 -12.82 39.98 48.94
N ASN A 178 -13.07 41.18 48.42
CA ASN A 178 -13.49 41.34 47.04
C ASN A 178 -12.41 40.90 46.04
N PHE A 179 -11.14 41.28 46.29
CA PHE A 179 -10.01 40.85 45.48
C PHE A 179 -9.81 39.32 45.49
N GLU A 180 -9.86 38.70 46.67
CA GLU A 180 -9.77 37.24 46.81
C GLU A 180 -10.86 36.52 46.00
N GLN A 181 -12.09 37.02 46.06
CA GLN A 181 -13.18 36.47 45.24
C GLN A 181 -12.93 36.67 43.74
N GLN A 182 -12.49 37.85 43.28
CA GLN A 182 -12.21 38.09 41.86
C GLN A 182 -11.17 37.11 41.30
N VAL A 183 -10.04 36.94 41.99
CA VAL A 183 -8.95 36.05 41.56
C VAL A 183 -9.41 34.60 41.49
N VAL A 184 -10.18 34.14 42.48
CA VAL A 184 -10.66 32.75 42.51
C VAL A 184 -11.74 32.49 41.45
N ILE A 185 -12.67 33.43 41.22
CA ILE A 185 -13.72 33.29 40.21
C ILE A 185 -13.13 33.28 38.79
N GLU A 186 -12.15 34.15 38.51
CA GLU A 186 -11.47 34.14 37.22
C GLU A 186 -10.76 32.79 36.96
N ALA A 187 -10.10 32.24 37.97
CA ALA A 187 -9.48 30.93 37.88
C ALA A 187 -10.50 29.78 37.71
N TYR A 188 -11.68 29.92 38.33
CA TYR A 188 -12.82 29.02 38.14
C TYR A 188 -13.29 28.98 36.69
N GLU A 189 -13.47 30.15 36.07
CA GLU A 189 -13.91 30.25 34.68
C GLU A 189 -12.87 29.68 33.72
N LYS A 190 -11.59 29.98 33.93
CA LYS A 190 -10.48 29.46 33.12
C LYS A 190 -10.44 27.93 33.18
N GLU A 191 -10.58 27.34 34.37
CA GLU A 191 -10.54 25.89 34.54
C GLU A 191 -11.79 25.20 33.95
N ASN A 192 -12.99 25.77 34.10
CA ASN A 192 -14.20 25.22 33.49
C ASN A 192 -14.12 25.24 31.95
N LYS A 193 -13.67 26.36 31.34
CA LYS A 193 -13.47 26.44 29.88
C LYS A 193 -12.47 25.39 29.38
N ARG A 194 -11.38 25.17 30.13
CA ARG A 194 -10.37 24.13 29.82
C ARG A 194 -11.01 22.74 29.82
N ARG A 195 -11.78 22.39 30.85
CA ARG A 195 -12.47 21.10 30.95
C ARG A 195 -13.51 20.90 29.83
N GLU A 196 -14.28 21.93 29.50
CA GLU A 196 -15.25 21.86 28.38
C GLU A 196 -14.57 21.56 27.04
N GLN A 197 -13.43 22.19 26.77
CA GLN A 197 -12.64 21.91 25.56
C GLN A 197 -12.10 20.47 25.54
N GLU A 198 -11.60 19.98 26.68
CA GLU A 198 -11.15 18.59 26.82
C GLU A 198 -12.29 17.59 26.57
N TYR A 199 -13.50 17.83 27.10
CA TYR A 199 -14.66 16.98 26.86
C TYR A 199 -15.06 16.94 25.38
N ARG A 200 -15.13 18.10 24.72
CA ARG A 200 -15.43 18.17 23.28
C ARG A 200 -14.37 17.47 22.43
N GLY A 201 -13.10 17.64 22.77
CA GLY A 201 -11.99 16.95 22.10
C GLY A 201 -12.10 15.42 22.26
N ARG A 202 -12.46 14.95 23.45
CA ARG A 202 -12.66 13.52 23.73
C ARG A 202 -13.83 12.92 22.94
N GLU A 203 -14.97 13.62 22.90
CA GLU A 203 -16.14 13.19 22.12
C GLU A 203 -15.81 13.06 20.62
N GLN A 204 -15.12 14.06 20.06
CA GLN A 204 -14.67 14.00 18.66
C GLN A 204 -13.72 12.83 18.37
N ILE A 205 -12.82 12.52 19.30
CA ILE A 205 -11.92 11.37 19.19
C ILE A 205 -12.74 10.08 19.20
N GLN A 206 -13.72 9.94 20.11
CA GLN A 206 -14.58 8.76 20.19
C GLN A 206 -15.35 8.52 18.89
N THR A 207 -16.01 9.54 18.33
CA THR A 207 -16.74 9.40 17.06
C THR A 207 -15.80 9.00 15.92
N LYS A 208 -14.64 9.66 15.79
CA LYS A 208 -13.67 9.31 14.74
C LYS A 208 -13.12 7.89 14.90
N MET A 209 -12.91 7.42 16.12
CA MET A 209 -12.48 6.04 16.38
C MET A 209 -13.54 5.03 15.94
N ALA A 210 -14.83 5.32 16.19
CA ALA A 210 -15.94 4.48 15.74
C ALA A 210 -15.98 4.37 14.21
N ASP A 211 -15.89 5.51 13.52
CA ASP A 211 -15.90 5.57 12.06
C ASP A 211 -14.71 4.79 11.45
N ILE A 212 -13.51 4.96 12.01
CA ILE A 212 -12.30 4.24 11.58
C ILE A 212 -12.46 2.73 11.82
N SER A 213 -12.98 2.32 12.98
CA SER A 213 -13.21 0.91 13.31
C SER A 213 -14.15 0.24 12.29
N LEU A 214 -15.29 0.86 11.99
CA LEU A 214 -16.24 0.35 11.00
C LEU A 214 -15.65 0.31 9.59
N MET A 215 -14.90 1.35 9.21
CA MET A 215 -14.23 1.40 7.91
C MET A 215 -13.17 0.31 7.77
N LEU A 216 -12.35 0.08 8.80
CA LEU A 216 -11.34 -0.97 8.81
C LEU A 216 -11.97 -2.37 8.76
N ALA A 217 -13.07 -2.61 9.48
CA ALA A 217 -13.77 -3.89 9.45
C ALA A 217 -14.35 -4.17 8.05
N SER A 218 -15.02 -3.19 7.44
CA SER A 218 -15.57 -3.30 6.07
C SER A 218 -14.46 -3.52 5.03
N LEU A 219 -13.39 -2.73 5.11
CA LEU A 219 -12.25 -2.85 4.21
C LEU A 219 -11.57 -4.21 4.36
N SER A 220 -11.37 -4.68 5.60
CA SER A 220 -10.80 -6.00 5.88
C SER A 220 -11.64 -7.11 5.25
N GLN A 221 -12.96 -7.08 5.40
CA GLN A 221 -13.86 -8.06 4.79
C GLN A 221 -13.77 -8.06 3.25
N GLN A 222 -13.74 -6.87 2.62
CA GLN A 222 -13.60 -6.75 1.18
C GLN A 222 -12.23 -7.27 0.70
N THR A 223 -11.16 -6.96 1.43
CA THR A 223 -9.81 -7.43 1.13
C THR A 223 -9.71 -8.95 1.28
N THR A 224 -10.32 -9.56 2.30
CA THR A 224 -10.36 -11.02 2.47
C THR A 224 -11.04 -11.70 1.27
N SER A 225 -12.20 -11.20 0.84
CA SER A 225 -12.88 -11.74 -0.35
C SER A 225 -12.02 -11.60 -1.62
N SER A 226 -11.31 -10.48 -1.76
CA SER A 226 -10.39 -10.28 -2.89
C SER A 226 -9.19 -11.25 -2.84
N VAL A 227 -8.66 -11.52 -1.65
CA VAL A 227 -7.58 -12.49 -1.43
C VAL A 227 -8.03 -13.89 -1.83
N GLU A 228 -9.21 -14.34 -1.38
CA GLU A 228 -9.76 -15.66 -1.76
C GLU A 228 -9.89 -15.81 -3.28
N GLN A 229 -10.39 -14.77 -3.97
CA GLN A 229 -10.52 -14.77 -5.42
C GLN A 229 -9.14 -14.81 -6.12
N LEU A 230 -8.15 -14.09 -5.59
CA LEU A 230 -6.78 -14.09 -6.12
C LEU A 230 -6.09 -15.44 -5.93
N VAL A 231 -6.30 -16.12 -4.79
CA VAL A 231 -5.79 -17.48 -4.55
C VAL A 231 -6.36 -18.45 -5.57
N SER A 232 -7.69 -18.45 -5.75
CA SER A 232 -8.35 -19.30 -6.75
C SER A 232 -7.82 -19.01 -8.16
N SER A 233 -7.71 -17.74 -8.54
CA SER A 233 -7.19 -17.34 -9.85
C SER A 233 -5.72 -17.72 -10.04
N GLY A 234 -4.91 -17.66 -8.98
CA GLY A 234 -3.52 -18.11 -8.98
C GLY A 234 -3.40 -19.62 -9.18
N GLN A 235 -4.28 -20.41 -8.54
CA GLN A 235 -4.34 -21.86 -8.73
C GLN A 235 -4.74 -22.23 -10.17
N ASP A 236 -5.78 -21.59 -10.72
CA ASP A 236 -6.22 -21.81 -12.10
C ASP A 236 -5.11 -21.46 -13.10
N MET A 237 -4.39 -20.36 -12.86
CA MET A 237 -3.25 -19.97 -13.70
C MET A 237 -2.11 -20.98 -13.60
N ASN A 238 -1.82 -21.51 -12.40
CA ASN A 238 -0.81 -22.55 -12.22
C ASN A 238 -1.15 -23.82 -13.02
N ILE A 239 -2.41 -24.25 -13.01
CA ILE A 239 -2.88 -25.39 -13.81
C ILE A 239 -2.68 -25.11 -15.31
N ALA A 240 -3.03 -23.91 -15.77
CA ALA A 240 -2.86 -23.53 -17.18
C ALA A 240 -1.38 -23.50 -17.61
N VAL A 241 -0.48 -23.05 -16.73
CA VAL A 241 0.98 -23.05 -16.95
C VAL A 241 1.51 -24.49 -17.06
N LEU A 242 1.10 -25.39 -16.16
CA LEU A 242 1.49 -26.80 -16.23
C LEU A 242 0.99 -27.48 -17.51
N HIS A 243 -0.26 -27.23 -17.90
CA HIS A 243 -0.80 -27.76 -19.15
C HIS A 243 -0.05 -27.21 -20.39
N SER A 244 0.38 -25.95 -20.34
CA SER A 244 1.22 -25.36 -21.39
C SER A 244 2.60 -26.04 -21.45
N ALA A 245 3.17 -26.39 -20.30
CA ALA A 245 4.44 -27.12 -20.20
C ALA A 245 4.34 -28.47 -20.92
N ASP A 246 3.29 -29.23 -20.64
CA ASP A 246 3.06 -30.54 -21.25
C ASP A 246 2.85 -30.41 -22.76
N LYS A 247 2.08 -29.41 -23.21
CA LYS A 247 1.87 -29.20 -24.65
C LYS A 247 3.13 -28.77 -25.38
N SER A 248 3.98 -27.96 -24.75
CA SER A 248 5.30 -27.60 -25.31
C SER A 248 6.23 -28.82 -25.41
N LYS A 249 6.23 -29.71 -24.42
CA LYS A 249 6.99 -30.97 -24.47
C LYS A 249 6.49 -31.91 -25.57
N GLU A 250 5.18 -32.07 -25.72
CA GLU A 250 4.58 -32.87 -26.79
C GLU A 250 4.95 -32.30 -28.17
N THR A 251 4.86 -30.97 -28.34
CA THR A 251 5.22 -30.29 -29.60
C THR A 251 6.71 -30.45 -29.91
N LEU A 252 7.58 -30.37 -28.90
CA LEU A 252 9.01 -30.61 -29.04
C LEU A 252 9.30 -32.04 -29.50
N GLN A 253 8.61 -33.02 -28.92
CA GLN A 253 8.73 -34.43 -29.33
C GLN A 253 8.29 -34.61 -30.78
N LEU A 254 7.11 -34.12 -31.17
CA LEU A 254 6.60 -34.23 -32.54
C LEU A 254 7.53 -33.55 -33.56
N ALA A 255 8.10 -32.39 -33.21
CA ALA A 255 9.07 -31.72 -34.06
C ALA A 255 10.36 -32.54 -34.22
N SER A 256 10.86 -33.15 -33.13
CA SER A 256 12.05 -34.01 -33.16
C SER A 256 11.82 -35.29 -33.98
N GLU A 257 10.65 -35.92 -33.84
CA GLU A 257 10.23 -37.05 -34.69
C GLU A 257 10.13 -36.63 -36.16
N GLY A 258 9.61 -35.42 -36.42
CA GLY A 258 9.60 -34.81 -37.75
C GLY A 258 11.00 -34.66 -38.34
N GLN A 259 11.97 -34.17 -37.56
CA GLN A 259 13.37 -34.05 -38.01
C GLN A 259 13.98 -35.41 -38.36
N GLN A 260 13.68 -36.44 -37.58
CA GLN A 260 14.16 -37.79 -37.88
C GLN A 260 13.57 -38.30 -39.21
N ARG A 261 12.27 -38.10 -39.44
CA ARG A 261 11.62 -38.44 -40.72
C ARG A 261 12.20 -37.65 -41.89
N MET A 262 12.57 -36.38 -41.70
CA MET A 262 13.22 -35.58 -42.73
C MET A 262 14.59 -36.13 -43.11
N LYS A 263 15.41 -36.56 -42.14
CA LYS A 263 16.69 -37.22 -42.42
C LYS A 263 16.53 -38.50 -43.23
N GLU A 264 15.49 -39.29 -42.95
CA GLU A 264 15.17 -40.48 -43.74
C GLU A 264 14.73 -40.12 -45.17
N LEU A 265 13.93 -39.07 -45.32
CA LEU A 265 13.49 -38.57 -46.63
C LEU A 265 14.67 -38.09 -47.47
N GLU A 266 15.59 -37.31 -46.90
CA GLU A 266 16.82 -36.89 -47.58
C GLU A 266 17.66 -38.08 -48.05
N SER A 267 17.77 -39.13 -47.23
CA SER A 267 18.47 -40.35 -47.64
C SER A 267 17.80 -40.98 -48.87
N ARG A 268 16.47 -41.09 -48.87
CA ARG A 268 15.71 -41.64 -50.00
C ARG A 268 15.84 -40.78 -51.25
N ILE A 269 15.86 -39.44 -51.11
CA ILE A 269 16.08 -38.51 -52.23
C ILE A 269 17.47 -38.72 -52.82
N ARG A 270 18.51 -38.89 -52.00
CA ARG A 270 19.87 -39.22 -52.45
C ARG A 270 19.90 -40.56 -53.20
N ASP A 271 19.22 -41.58 -52.69
CA ASP A 271 19.15 -42.90 -53.34
C ASP A 271 18.46 -42.82 -54.71
N ILE A 272 17.38 -42.05 -54.82
CA ILE A 272 16.71 -41.80 -56.11
C ILE A 272 17.65 -41.09 -57.08
N ASN A 273 18.37 -40.07 -56.62
CA ASN A 273 19.29 -39.31 -57.48
C ASN A 273 20.43 -40.20 -58.01
N ASN A 274 20.98 -41.07 -57.15
CA ASN A 274 21.97 -42.08 -57.56
C ASN A 274 21.39 -43.05 -58.60
N GLY A 275 20.18 -43.59 -58.36
CA GLY A 275 19.52 -44.49 -59.31
C GLY A 275 19.20 -43.85 -60.66
N MET A 276 18.93 -42.53 -60.69
CA MET A 276 18.74 -41.78 -61.95
C MET A 276 20.05 -41.66 -62.73
N ASN A 277 21.18 -41.42 -62.05
CA ASN A 277 22.49 -41.37 -62.69
C ASN A 277 22.88 -42.75 -63.27
N ASP A 278 22.61 -43.83 -62.53
CA ASP A 278 22.84 -45.20 -63.01
C ASP A 278 21.99 -45.52 -64.25
N MET A 279 20.71 -45.07 -64.27
CA MET A 279 19.84 -45.22 -65.44
C MET A 279 20.36 -44.43 -66.65
N GLU A 280 20.85 -43.21 -66.45
CA GLU A 280 21.43 -42.39 -67.51
C GLU A 280 22.66 -43.10 -68.14
N GLU A 281 23.53 -43.69 -67.31
CA GLU A 281 24.67 -44.48 -67.79
C GLU A 281 24.25 -45.72 -68.59
N LEU A 282 23.23 -46.45 -68.11
CA LEU A 282 22.71 -47.64 -68.81
C LEU A 282 22.08 -47.30 -70.17
N ILE A 283 21.36 -46.19 -70.25
CA ILE A 283 20.76 -45.73 -71.51
C ILE A 283 21.83 -45.27 -72.50
N GLU A 284 22.90 -44.60 -72.05
CA GLU A 284 24.04 -44.27 -72.90
C GLU A 284 24.72 -45.53 -73.45
N LYS A 285 24.94 -46.56 -72.62
CA LYS A 285 25.46 -47.86 -73.08
C LYS A 285 24.53 -48.53 -74.11
N LEU A 286 23.22 -48.49 -73.88
CA LEU A 286 22.23 -49.07 -74.80
C LEU A 286 22.18 -48.32 -76.14
N ASN A 287 22.31 -46.99 -76.09
CA ASN A 287 22.38 -46.13 -77.27
C ASN A 287 23.65 -46.43 -78.08
N HIS A 288 24.80 -46.59 -77.42
CA HIS A 288 26.03 -47.03 -78.06
C HIS A 288 25.87 -48.40 -78.73
N SER A 289 25.32 -49.39 -78.02
CA SER A 289 25.08 -50.72 -78.58
C SER A 289 24.13 -50.69 -79.79
N SER A 290 23.05 -49.91 -79.73
CA SER A 290 22.09 -49.76 -80.83
C SER A 290 22.75 -49.14 -82.07
N ASN A 291 23.64 -48.16 -81.89
CA ASN A 291 24.43 -47.59 -82.99
C ASN A 291 25.38 -48.60 -83.63
N GLU A 292 26.01 -49.48 -82.83
CA GLU A 292 26.84 -50.57 -83.37
C GLU A 292 26.00 -51.58 -84.17
N ILE A 293 24.81 -51.95 -83.67
CA ILE A 293 23.89 -52.83 -84.41
C ILE A 293 23.46 -52.17 -85.74
N GLN A 294 23.15 -50.86 -85.74
CA GLN A 294 22.79 -50.16 -86.98
C GLN A 294 23.91 -50.21 -88.03
N LYS A 295 25.19 -50.13 -87.63
CA LYS A 295 26.33 -50.31 -88.53
C LYS A 295 26.36 -51.72 -89.14
N ILE A 296 26.10 -52.74 -88.34
CA ILE A 296 26.04 -54.14 -88.79
C ILE A 296 24.87 -54.32 -89.77
N VAL A 297 23.69 -53.82 -89.44
CA VAL A 297 22.49 -53.87 -90.30
C VAL A 297 22.78 -53.20 -91.65
N ASN A 298 23.41 -52.04 -91.67
CA ASN A 298 23.81 -51.37 -92.92
C ASN A 298 24.80 -52.21 -93.75
N LEU A 299 25.76 -52.88 -93.11
CA LEU A 299 26.69 -53.79 -93.78
C LEU A 299 25.96 -54.99 -94.39
N VAL A 300 25.03 -55.61 -93.65
CA VAL A 300 24.25 -56.75 -94.15
C VAL A 300 23.33 -56.31 -95.31
N GLN A 301 22.75 -55.11 -95.26
CA GLN A 301 22.00 -54.52 -96.37
C GLN A 301 22.86 -54.45 -97.64
N GLN A 302 24.10 -53.94 -97.52
CA GLN A 302 25.05 -53.84 -98.63
C GLN A 302 25.42 -55.22 -99.18
N ILE A 303 25.66 -56.20 -98.30
CA ILE A 303 25.95 -57.58 -98.71
C ILE A 303 24.76 -58.19 -99.45
N ALA A 304 23.53 -58.01 -98.97
CA ALA A 304 22.33 -58.50 -99.63
C ALA A 304 22.15 -57.87 -101.02
N GLU A 305 22.43 -56.57 -101.16
CA GLU A 305 22.35 -55.85 -102.43
C GLU A 305 23.43 -56.31 -103.43
N GLN A 306 24.66 -56.52 -102.97
CA GLN A 306 25.73 -57.12 -103.78
C GLN A 306 25.40 -58.55 -104.18
N THR A 307 24.86 -59.36 -103.26
CA THR A 307 24.48 -60.76 -103.54
C THR A 307 23.33 -60.82 -104.54
N ASN A 308 22.38 -59.90 -104.47
CA ASN A 308 21.30 -59.75 -105.45
C ASN A 308 21.85 -59.39 -106.84
N LEU A 309 22.84 -58.49 -106.93
CA LEU A 309 23.51 -58.14 -108.19
C LEU A 309 24.31 -59.33 -108.76
N LEU A 310 25.01 -60.08 -107.91
CA LEU A 310 25.72 -61.31 -108.31
C LEU A 310 24.75 -62.38 -108.82
N ALA A 311 23.61 -62.55 -108.15
CA ALA A 311 22.56 -63.47 -108.56
C ALA A 311 21.91 -63.05 -109.87
N LEU A 312 21.72 -61.74 -110.10
CA LEU A 312 21.23 -61.20 -111.37
C LEU A 312 22.22 -61.46 -112.51
N ASN A 313 23.50 -61.16 -112.31
CA ASN A 313 24.56 -61.44 -113.29
C ASN A 313 24.65 -62.94 -113.60
N SER A 314 24.53 -63.79 -112.57
CA SER A 314 24.52 -65.26 -112.72
C SER A 314 23.29 -65.75 -113.48
N ALA A 315 22.11 -65.15 -113.25
CA ALA A 315 20.88 -65.46 -113.99
C ALA A 315 20.97 -65.06 -115.47
N ILE A 316 21.64 -63.93 -115.78
CA ILE A 316 21.92 -63.49 -117.16
C ILE A 316 22.84 -64.49 -117.87
N GLU A 317 23.94 -64.90 -117.23
CA GLU A 317 24.89 -65.84 -117.81
C GLU A 317 24.28 -67.25 -117.98
N ALA A 318 23.43 -67.67 -117.03
CA ALA A 318 22.65 -68.90 -117.14
C ALA A 318 21.66 -68.87 -118.32
N ALA A 319 21.03 -67.72 -118.60
CA ALA A 319 20.18 -67.55 -119.78
C ALA A 319 21.00 -67.56 -121.09
N ARG A 320 22.23 -67.04 -121.05
CA ARG A 320 23.17 -66.98 -122.18
C ARG A 320 23.73 -68.36 -122.56
N ALA A 321 23.90 -69.25 -121.58
CA ALA A 321 24.35 -70.63 -121.77
C ALA A 321 23.28 -71.61 -122.32
N GLY A 322 22.04 -71.15 -122.51
CA GLY A 322 20.95 -71.94 -123.09
C GLY A 322 20.63 -73.22 -122.31
N GLU A 323 20.55 -74.37 -122.98
CA GLU A 323 20.21 -75.67 -122.37
C GLU A 323 21.18 -76.10 -121.25
N HIS A 324 22.47 -75.70 -121.34
CA HIS A 324 23.48 -76.04 -120.33
C HIS A 324 23.40 -75.18 -119.06
N GLY A 325 22.66 -74.07 -119.08
CA GLY A 325 22.52 -73.13 -117.95
C GLY A 325 21.31 -73.37 -117.04
N ARG A 326 20.45 -74.37 -117.34
CA ARG A 326 19.18 -74.58 -116.61
C ARG A 326 19.33 -74.75 -115.09
N GLY A 327 20.28 -75.56 -114.63
CA GLY A 327 20.53 -75.76 -113.20
C GLY A 327 21.06 -74.49 -112.50
N PHE A 328 21.95 -73.75 -113.17
CA PHE A 328 22.48 -72.47 -112.67
C PHE A 328 21.42 -71.37 -112.63
N SER A 329 20.44 -71.39 -113.53
CA SER A 329 19.32 -70.44 -113.54
C SER A 329 18.46 -70.60 -112.29
N VAL A 330 18.15 -71.84 -111.89
CA VAL A 330 17.36 -72.13 -110.68
C VAL A 330 18.10 -71.67 -109.41
N VAL A 331 19.40 -71.98 -109.29
CA VAL A 331 20.22 -71.54 -108.15
C VAL A 331 20.29 -70.02 -108.09
N SER A 332 20.50 -69.35 -109.24
CA SER A 332 20.57 -67.90 -109.30
C SER A 332 19.25 -67.24 -108.90
N GLN A 333 18.10 -67.80 -109.30
CA GLN A 333 16.78 -67.32 -108.86
C GLN A 333 16.56 -67.50 -107.36
N GLU A 334 16.99 -68.62 -106.77
CA GLU A 334 16.86 -68.87 -105.33
C GLU A 334 17.78 -67.94 -104.51
N VAL A 335 19.03 -67.72 -104.94
CA VAL A 335 19.95 -66.75 -104.31
C VAL A 335 19.41 -65.32 -104.42
N ARG A 336 18.82 -64.96 -105.56
CA ARG A 336 18.17 -63.65 -105.75
C ARG A 336 17.01 -63.46 -104.77
N LYS A 337 16.13 -64.47 -104.67
CA LYS A 337 15.00 -64.47 -103.73
C LYS A 337 15.47 -64.37 -102.27
N LEU A 338 16.50 -65.12 -101.89
CA LEU A 338 17.08 -65.06 -100.54
C LEU A 338 17.70 -63.69 -100.24
N SER A 339 18.37 -63.08 -101.22
CA SER A 339 18.95 -61.74 -101.10
C SER A 339 17.86 -60.67 -100.92
N GLU A 340 16.77 -60.77 -101.69
CA GLU A 340 15.59 -59.90 -101.57
C GLU A 340 14.91 -60.05 -100.20
N GLN A 341 14.74 -61.29 -99.71
CA GLN A 341 14.21 -61.57 -98.37
C GLN A 341 15.13 -61.05 -97.26
N THR A 342 16.44 -61.19 -97.43
CA THR A 342 17.44 -60.65 -96.50
C THR A 342 17.34 -59.14 -96.45
N ARG A 343 17.26 -58.47 -97.61
CA ARG A 343 17.08 -57.02 -97.71
C ARG A 343 15.83 -56.55 -96.96
N GLN A 344 14.70 -57.23 -97.16
CA GLN A 344 13.46 -56.89 -96.44
C GLN A 344 13.62 -57.07 -94.92
N SER A 345 14.21 -58.19 -94.49
CA SER A 345 14.42 -58.47 -93.06
C SER A 345 15.34 -57.44 -92.39
N VAL A 346 16.40 -57.02 -93.09
CA VAL A 346 17.33 -55.98 -92.60
C VAL A 346 16.62 -54.62 -92.51
N GLN A 347 15.72 -54.32 -93.46
CA GLN A 347 14.90 -53.11 -93.44
C GLN A 347 13.94 -53.09 -92.24
N ASP A 348 13.31 -54.23 -91.94
CA ASP A 348 12.45 -54.40 -90.75
C ASP A 348 13.26 -54.23 -89.45
N VAL A 349 14.45 -54.85 -89.35
CA VAL A 349 15.36 -54.67 -88.20
C VAL A 349 15.81 -53.22 -88.05
N SER A 350 16.14 -52.54 -89.15
CA SER A 350 16.51 -51.12 -89.12
C SER A 350 15.38 -50.25 -88.59
N SER A 351 14.12 -50.57 -88.91
CA SER A 351 12.95 -49.87 -88.37
C SER A 351 12.82 -50.09 -86.85
N LEU A 352 13.04 -51.31 -86.37
CA LEU A 352 13.03 -51.62 -84.93
C LEU A 352 14.15 -50.90 -84.16
N ILE A 353 15.34 -50.76 -84.75
CA ILE A 353 16.45 -50.00 -84.15
C ILE A 353 16.11 -48.52 -84.08
N ALA A 354 15.55 -47.95 -85.15
CA ALA A 354 15.10 -46.55 -85.16
C ALA A 354 14.04 -46.29 -84.09
N GLN A 355 13.07 -47.20 -83.95
CA GLN A 355 12.06 -47.13 -82.90
C GLN A 355 12.66 -47.25 -81.50
N SER A 356 13.62 -48.16 -81.30
CA SER A 356 14.34 -48.30 -80.02
C SER A 356 15.13 -47.04 -79.66
N SER A 357 15.75 -46.40 -80.66
CA SER A 357 16.44 -45.12 -80.50
C SER A 357 15.50 -44.01 -80.05
N GLN A 358 14.30 -43.94 -80.63
CA GLN A 358 13.27 -43.00 -80.19
C GLN A 358 12.87 -43.26 -78.73
N PHE A 359 12.58 -44.51 -78.35
CA PHE A 359 12.25 -44.84 -76.95
C PHE A 359 13.36 -44.48 -75.98
N MET A 360 14.64 -44.68 -76.35
CA MET A 360 15.76 -44.25 -75.51
C MET A 360 15.78 -42.74 -75.30
N GLN A 361 15.53 -41.93 -76.34
CA GLN A 361 15.45 -40.47 -76.20
C GLN A 361 14.30 -40.04 -75.27
N GLU A 362 13.15 -40.69 -75.37
CA GLU A 362 12.00 -40.46 -74.48
C GLU A 362 12.35 -40.78 -73.02
N VAL A 363 13.09 -41.87 -72.79
CA VAL A 363 13.59 -42.25 -71.44
C VAL A 363 14.58 -41.21 -70.91
N VAL A 364 15.56 -40.75 -71.70
CA VAL A 364 16.50 -39.69 -71.28
C VAL A 364 15.76 -38.42 -70.89
N SER A 365 14.77 -38.00 -71.68
CA SER A 365 13.92 -36.84 -71.36
C SER A 365 13.20 -37.02 -70.01
N SER A 366 12.67 -38.23 -69.77
CA SER A 366 11.99 -38.59 -68.52
C SER A 366 12.94 -38.57 -67.32
N ILE A 367 14.17 -39.09 -67.45
CA ILE A 367 15.20 -39.05 -66.41
C ILE A 367 15.51 -37.60 -66.02
N ARG A 368 15.75 -36.72 -67.02
CA ARG A 368 16.01 -35.29 -66.78
C ARG A 368 14.84 -34.60 -66.08
N HIS A 369 13.61 -34.94 -66.47
CA HIS A 369 12.43 -34.40 -65.81
C HIS A 369 12.35 -34.85 -64.34
N ILE A 370 12.62 -36.12 -64.05
CA ILE A 370 12.63 -36.64 -62.68
C ILE A 370 13.76 -36.01 -61.87
N GLN A 371 14.97 -35.84 -62.41
CA GLN A 371 16.07 -35.13 -61.74
C GLN A 371 15.66 -33.70 -61.33
N LEU A 372 14.92 -32.97 -62.17
CA LEU A 372 14.39 -31.65 -61.81
C LEU A 372 13.39 -31.73 -60.63
N LEU A 373 12.50 -32.72 -60.63
CA LEU A 373 11.54 -32.94 -59.54
C LEU A 373 12.23 -33.34 -58.23
N VAL A 374 13.24 -34.20 -58.30
CA VAL A 374 14.06 -34.64 -57.15
C VAL A 374 14.81 -33.45 -56.56
N ASN A 375 15.45 -32.62 -57.38
CA ASN A 375 16.14 -31.41 -56.91
C ASN A 375 15.16 -30.42 -56.25
N LYS A 376 13.94 -30.27 -56.79
CA LYS A 376 12.90 -29.46 -56.16
C LYS A 376 12.47 -30.06 -54.81
N GLY A 377 12.25 -31.37 -54.74
CA GLY A 377 11.88 -32.08 -53.51
C GLY A 377 12.97 -32.02 -52.43
N GLN A 378 14.25 -32.03 -52.82
CA GLN A 378 15.37 -31.79 -51.89
C GLN A 378 15.28 -30.40 -51.27
N LYS A 379 15.10 -29.36 -52.09
CA LYS A 379 14.99 -27.98 -51.60
C LYS A 379 13.79 -27.78 -50.67
N GLU A 380 12.64 -28.37 -50.99
CA GLU A 380 11.46 -28.33 -50.11
C GLU A 380 11.69 -29.11 -48.80
N SER A 381 12.47 -30.20 -48.85
CA SER A 381 12.88 -30.95 -47.66
C SER A 381 13.80 -30.12 -46.76
N ASP A 382 14.82 -29.46 -47.31
CA ASP A 382 15.74 -28.59 -46.56
C ASP A 382 14.97 -27.45 -45.85
N GLN A 383 13.99 -26.86 -46.55
CA GLN A 383 13.13 -25.82 -45.97
C GLN A 383 12.27 -26.35 -44.81
N THR A 384 11.74 -27.57 -44.96
CA THR A 384 10.96 -28.23 -43.92
C THR A 384 11.82 -28.57 -42.70
N GLU A 385 13.05 -29.04 -42.90
CA GLU A 385 14.01 -29.29 -41.82
C GLU A 385 14.35 -28.00 -41.06
N ALA A 386 14.60 -26.90 -41.77
CA ALA A 386 14.85 -25.60 -41.16
C ALA A 386 13.66 -25.11 -40.31
N ALA A 387 12.44 -25.29 -40.80
CA ALA A 387 11.22 -24.95 -40.06
C ALA A 387 11.07 -25.80 -38.79
N LEU A 388 11.32 -27.10 -38.87
CA LEU A 388 11.29 -28.01 -37.72
C LEU A 388 12.36 -27.65 -36.68
N ASN A 389 13.59 -27.32 -37.11
CA ASN A 389 14.64 -26.80 -36.24
C ASN A 389 14.18 -25.54 -35.47
N GLN A 390 13.52 -24.62 -36.17
CA GLN A 390 13.00 -23.41 -35.54
C GLN A 390 11.89 -23.71 -34.51
N ILE A 391 11.03 -24.70 -34.78
CA ILE A 391 10.02 -25.17 -33.81
C ILE A 391 10.70 -25.73 -32.56
N VAL A 392 11.72 -26.58 -32.71
CA VAL A 392 12.49 -27.16 -31.59
C VAL A 392 13.09 -26.06 -30.71
N ILE A 393 13.79 -25.08 -31.30
CA ILE A 393 14.39 -23.96 -30.57
C ILE A 393 13.32 -23.12 -29.86
N SER A 394 12.19 -22.87 -30.54
CA SER A 394 11.09 -22.07 -29.99
C SER A 394 10.44 -22.78 -28.81
N MET A 395 10.18 -24.10 -28.92
CA MET A 395 9.61 -24.88 -27.82
C MET A 395 10.56 -25.01 -26.63
N GLN A 396 11.87 -25.14 -26.85
CA GLN A 396 12.85 -25.15 -25.76
C GLN A 396 12.86 -23.81 -24.99
N THR A 397 12.72 -22.70 -25.73
CA THR A 397 12.57 -21.37 -25.14
C THR A 397 11.26 -21.27 -24.36
N SER A 398 10.14 -21.74 -24.93
CA SER A 398 8.84 -21.76 -24.25
C SER A 398 8.88 -22.55 -22.95
N ILE A 399 9.52 -23.71 -22.92
CA ILE A 399 9.69 -24.52 -21.68
C ILE A 399 10.43 -23.71 -20.61
N THR A 400 11.51 -23.02 -20.99
CA THR A 400 12.29 -22.20 -20.04
C THR A 400 11.46 -21.03 -19.48
N GLU A 401 10.65 -20.38 -20.33
CA GLU A 401 9.74 -19.31 -19.90
C GLU A 401 8.59 -19.84 -19.02
N ILE A 402 8.10 -21.04 -19.29
CA ILE A 402 7.09 -21.73 -18.47
C ILE A 402 7.64 -22.08 -17.08
N ASP A 403 8.89 -22.55 -16.99
CA ASP A 403 9.55 -22.80 -15.70
C ASP A 403 9.66 -21.50 -14.88
N ARG A 404 10.04 -20.40 -15.53
CA ARG A 404 10.05 -19.06 -14.89
C ARG A 404 8.66 -18.61 -14.46
N ALA A 405 7.65 -18.83 -15.28
CA ALA A 405 6.25 -18.49 -14.97
C ALA A 405 5.74 -19.29 -13.76
N THR A 406 6.09 -20.58 -13.69
CA THR A 406 5.76 -21.47 -12.56
C THR A 406 6.37 -20.95 -11.26
N ALA A 407 7.66 -20.59 -11.27
CA ALA A 407 8.33 -20.02 -10.09
C ALA A 407 7.69 -18.69 -9.64
N LYS A 408 7.36 -17.81 -10.59
CA LYS A 408 6.64 -16.56 -10.28
C LYS A 408 5.24 -16.79 -9.74
N MET A 409 4.55 -17.83 -10.21
CA MET A 409 3.21 -18.19 -9.72
C MET A 409 3.25 -18.68 -8.27
N ALA A 410 4.26 -19.49 -7.92
CA ALA A 410 4.47 -19.92 -6.55
C ALA A 410 4.70 -18.72 -5.62
N GLN A 411 5.54 -17.76 -6.01
CA GLN A 411 5.76 -16.53 -5.24
C GLN A 411 4.48 -15.69 -5.13
N PHE A 412 3.73 -15.56 -6.23
CA PHE A 412 2.47 -14.80 -6.24
C PHE A 412 1.45 -15.36 -5.23
N ILE A 413 1.31 -16.69 -5.15
CA ILE A 413 0.40 -17.33 -4.18
C ILE A 413 0.87 -17.03 -2.75
N GLU A 414 2.17 -17.14 -2.46
CA GLU A 414 2.74 -16.82 -1.15
C GLU A 414 2.49 -15.35 -0.76
N ASP A 415 2.71 -14.41 -1.68
CA ASP A 415 2.49 -12.98 -1.45
C ASP A 415 1.02 -12.68 -1.15
N VAL A 416 0.09 -13.33 -1.86
CA VAL A 416 -1.36 -13.21 -1.64
C VAL A 416 -1.77 -13.77 -0.27
N GLU A 417 -1.22 -14.91 0.15
CA GLU A 417 -1.44 -15.45 1.51
C GLU A 417 -0.94 -14.49 2.59
N MET A 418 0.22 -13.83 2.38
CA MET A 418 0.75 -12.83 3.29
C MET A 418 -0.17 -11.60 3.42
N ILE A 419 -0.79 -11.17 2.32
CA ILE A 419 -1.81 -10.12 2.31
C ILE A 419 -3.02 -10.58 3.13
N GLY A 420 -3.47 -11.84 2.96
CA GLY A 420 -4.56 -12.42 3.76
C GLY A 420 -4.28 -12.36 5.26
N ASN A 421 -3.10 -12.79 5.70
CA ASN A 421 -2.69 -12.72 7.12
C ASN A 421 -2.59 -11.28 7.64
N SER A 422 -2.05 -10.36 6.83
CA SER A 422 -1.97 -8.94 7.19
C SER A 422 -3.37 -8.32 7.34
N THR A 423 -4.30 -8.73 6.48
CA THR A 423 -5.71 -8.30 6.53
C THR A 423 -6.40 -8.79 7.80
N HIS A 424 -6.08 -10.01 8.26
CA HIS A 424 -6.56 -10.52 9.55
C HIS A 424 -6.09 -9.65 10.72
N LYS A 425 -4.82 -9.25 10.76
CA LYS A 425 -4.28 -8.34 11.79
C LYS A 425 -4.95 -6.96 11.77
N VAL A 426 -5.33 -6.46 10.59
CA VAL A 426 -6.11 -5.22 10.47
C VAL A 426 -7.50 -5.39 11.07
N SER A 427 -8.15 -6.53 10.84
CA SER A 427 -9.45 -6.86 11.46
C SER A 427 -9.37 -6.89 13.00
N GLU A 428 -8.34 -7.54 13.54
CA GLU A 428 -8.08 -7.58 14.99
C GLU A 428 -7.82 -6.17 15.57
N SER A 429 -7.11 -5.33 14.82
CA SER A 429 -6.87 -3.94 15.20
C SER A 429 -8.15 -3.11 15.21
N ALA A 430 -9.07 -3.34 14.27
CA ALA A 430 -10.39 -2.71 14.25
C ALA A 430 -11.23 -3.13 15.48
N GLN A 431 -11.25 -4.42 15.81
CA GLN A 431 -11.92 -4.92 17.02
C GLN A 431 -11.34 -4.31 18.29
N SER A 432 -10.01 -4.20 18.37
CA SER A 432 -9.31 -3.58 19.50
C SER A 432 -9.65 -2.09 19.64
N LEU A 433 -9.74 -1.37 18.53
CA LEU A 433 -10.19 0.03 18.49
C LEU A 433 -11.63 0.17 19.01
N ASN A 434 -12.53 -0.73 18.61
CA ASN A 434 -13.91 -0.76 19.09
C ASN A 434 -13.99 -0.99 20.61
N GLN A 435 -13.22 -1.94 21.14
CA GLN A 435 -13.16 -2.21 22.58
C GLN A 435 -12.60 -1.01 23.37
N LEU A 436 -11.58 -0.33 22.83
CA LEU A 436 -11.03 0.87 23.44
C LEU A 436 -12.05 2.02 23.47
N GLN A 437 -12.85 2.17 22.42
CA GLN A 437 -13.95 3.14 22.38
C GLN A 437 -14.98 2.86 23.49
N GLU A 438 -15.46 1.62 23.60
CA GLU A 438 -16.43 1.23 24.63
C GLU A 438 -15.89 1.49 26.05
N ALA A 439 -14.61 1.20 26.28
CA ALA A 439 -13.95 1.48 27.55
C ALA A 439 -13.89 2.99 27.86
N LEU A 440 -13.59 3.82 26.84
CA LEU A 440 -13.56 5.28 26.99
C LEU A 440 -14.95 5.87 27.27
N GLU A 441 -16.01 5.32 26.69
CA GLU A 441 -17.40 5.70 26.98
C GLU A 441 -17.77 5.37 28.44
N GLN A 442 -17.44 4.17 28.92
CA GLN A 442 -17.71 3.76 30.30
C GLN A 442 -16.96 4.62 31.34
N GLN A 443 -15.74 5.07 31.01
CA GLN A 443 -14.94 5.93 31.88
C GLN A 443 -15.39 7.40 31.84
N GLY A 444 -16.08 7.84 30.78
CA GLY A 444 -16.67 9.18 30.70
C GLY A 444 -17.94 9.35 31.53
N ASN A 445 -18.65 8.25 31.79
CA ASN A 445 -19.90 8.21 32.57
C ASN A 445 -19.71 7.99 34.09
N ARG A 446 -18.47 8.00 34.60
CA ARG A 446 -18.11 7.90 36.03
C ARG A 446 -17.46 9.18 36.51
#